data_AF-A0A128A2Q0-F1
#
_entry.id   AF-A0A128A2Q0-F1
#
_cell.length_a   1.000
_cell.length_b   1.000
_cell.length_c   1.000
_cell.angle_alpha   90.00
_cell.angle_beta   90.00
_cell.angle_gamma   90.00
#
_symmetry.space_group_name_H-M   'P 1'
#
loop_
_entity.id
_entity.type
_entity.pdbx_description
1 polymer ?
#
loop_
_entity_poly.entity_id
_entity_poly.type
_entity_poly.pdbx_seq_one_letter_code
_entity_poly.pdbx_strand_id
1 'polypeptide(L)'
;MPLKDPESRKLYDRKRWIVRGKKQNELKRFDRLKNPEKYNERDRKRWIGERRDKSNKKRQENGMNERRAIRIEVLTHYSKQTLGCAFCGEQELEFLSIDHIDGKKNIKHPKNLDGWHLYFWLKRKNFPEGYQVLCRNCNLSKAYMNKVTTLSLEPKNILARKRLKKLKIEVFSYYSKDVPKCSCCGIYQLNFLTMDHIHGRKIDDGGSKLRGNALYTFLKKSGYPSGYQVLCGNCNYSKDAKKKFLGICAHKRQ
;
A
#
# COMPACT_ATOMS: atom_id res chain seq x y z
N MET A 1 22.36 53.29 -28.29
CA MET A 1 22.99 52.54 -29.41
C MET A 1 22.75 51.05 -29.20
N PRO A 2 22.26 50.30 -30.20
CA PRO A 2 22.06 48.85 -30.05
C PRO A 2 23.41 48.13 -29.99
N LEU A 3 23.64 47.35 -28.92
CA LEU A 3 24.85 46.53 -28.73
C LEU A 3 24.91 45.47 -29.84
N LYS A 4 26.00 45.46 -30.62
CA LYS A 4 26.10 44.73 -31.90
C LYS A 4 26.59 43.28 -31.80
N ASP A 5 27.05 42.79 -30.64
CA ASP A 5 27.46 41.38 -30.49
C ASP A 5 26.68 40.64 -29.36
N PRO A 6 26.42 39.32 -29.52
CA PRO A 6 25.61 38.55 -28.58
C PRO A 6 26.17 38.44 -27.15
N GLU A 7 27.50 38.42 -26.98
CA GLU A 7 28.16 38.36 -25.67
C GLU A 7 27.96 39.67 -24.90
N SER A 8 28.17 40.81 -25.55
CA SER A 8 27.99 42.12 -24.91
C SER A 8 26.53 42.41 -24.55
N ARG A 9 25.56 41.89 -25.31
CA ARG A 9 24.13 41.95 -24.94
C ARG A 9 23.79 41.09 -23.72
N LYS A 10 24.32 39.86 -23.62
CA LYS A 10 24.18 39.02 -22.43
C LYS A 10 24.78 39.67 -21.18
N LEU A 11 25.95 40.31 -21.31
CA LEU A 11 26.61 41.02 -20.21
C LEU A 11 25.77 42.23 -19.74
N TYR A 12 25.19 42.99 -20.66
CA TYR A 12 24.30 44.11 -20.35
C TYR A 12 23.04 43.65 -19.61
N ASP A 13 22.37 42.60 -20.10
CA ASP A 13 21.17 42.06 -19.46
C ASP A 13 21.47 41.53 -18.06
N ARG A 14 22.62 40.86 -17.87
CA ARG A 14 23.09 40.41 -16.55
C ARG A 14 23.31 41.59 -15.58
N LYS A 15 24.00 42.65 -16.03
CA LYS A 15 24.22 43.86 -15.22
C LYS A 15 22.89 44.53 -14.85
N ARG A 16 21.96 44.64 -15.81
CA ARG A 16 20.62 45.19 -15.58
C ARG A 16 19.82 44.36 -14.57
N TRP A 17 19.89 43.03 -14.66
CA TRP A 17 19.24 42.12 -13.71
C TRP A 17 19.80 42.29 -12.30
N ILE A 18 21.14 42.40 -12.16
CA ILE A 18 21.80 42.64 -10.88
C ILE A 18 21.37 43.98 -10.28
N VAL A 19 21.38 45.07 -11.06
CA VAL A 19 20.97 46.40 -10.60
C VAL A 19 19.49 46.41 -10.19
N ARG A 20 18.61 45.79 -11.00
CA ARG A 20 17.18 45.66 -10.68
C ARG A 20 16.97 44.84 -9.41
N GLY A 21 17.71 43.75 -9.23
CA GLY A 21 17.69 42.92 -8.02
C GLY A 21 18.13 43.70 -6.78
N LYS A 22 19.22 44.49 -6.88
CA LYS A 22 19.68 45.37 -5.80
C LYS A 22 18.61 46.40 -5.43
N LYS A 23 18.03 47.10 -6.42
CA LYS A 23 16.96 48.09 -6.19
C LYS A 23 15.71 47.46 -5.55
N GLN A 24 15.32 46.26 -5.98
CA GLN A 24 14.21 45.53 -5.35
C GLN A 24 14.52 45.14 -3.90
N ASN A 25 15.76 44.73 -3.60
CA ASN A 25 16.17 44.38 -2.24
C ASN A 25 16.20 45.60 -1.32
N GLU A 26 16.66 46.75 -1.81
CA GLU A 26 16.62 48.03 -1.08
C GLU A 26 15.18 48.46 -0.79
N LEU A 27 14.29 48.37 -1.77
CA LEU A 27 12.85 48.65 -1.57
C LEU A 27 12.22 47.72 -0.52
N LYS A 28 12.55 46.43 -0.54
CA LYS A 28 12.10 45.46 0.49
C LYS A 28 12.67 45.78 1.87
N ARG A 29 13.93 46.20 1.95
CA ARG A 29 14.57 46.61 3.20
C ARG A 29 13.89 47.84 3.78
N PHE A 30 13.61 48.83 2.93
CA PHE A 30 12.91 50.05 3.33
C PHE A 30 11.46 49.77 3.76
N ASP A 31 10.72 48.92 3.03
CA ASP A 31 9.38 48.48 3.42
C ASP A 31 9.38 47.73 4.76
N ARG A 32 10.39 46.89 5.03
CA ARG A 32 10.55 46.22 6.34
C ARG A 32 10.85 47.21 7.47
N LEU A 33 11.65 48.24 7.23
CA LEU A 33 11.94 49.29 8.22
C LEU A 33 10.69 50.13 8.52
N LYS A 34 9.86 50.41 7.51
CA LYS A 34 8.60 51.16 7.68
C LYS A 34 7.47 50.35 8.30
N ASN A 35 7.44 49.03 8.05
CA ASN A 35 6.36 48.15 8.47
C ASN A 35 6.85 46.96 9.32
N PRO A 36 7.60 47.17 10.42
CA PRO A 36 8.24 46.09 11.17
C PRO A 36 7.23 45.09 11.76
N GLU A 37 6.08 45.57 12.24
CA GLU A 37 5.02 44.72 12.81
C GLU A 37 4.47 43.71 11.81
N LYS A 38 4.19 44.14 10.58
CA LYS A 38 3.71 43.28 9.48
C LYS A 38 4.69 42.14 9.17
N TYR A 39 5.98 42.45 9.12
CA TYR A 39 7.01 41.44 8.84
C TYR A 39 7.23 40.52 10.05
N ASN A 40 7.20 41.05 11.28
CA ASN A 40 7.30 40.28 12.51
C ASN A 40 6.11 39.33 12.68
N GLU A 41 4.88 39.78 12.41
CA GLU A 41 3.68 38.94 12.44
C GLU A 41 3.77 37.82 11.40
N ARG A 42 4.22 38.14 10.18
CA ARG A 42 4.42 37.15 9.11
C ARG A 42 5.49 36.12 9.49
N ASP A 43 6.63 36.55 9.98
CA ASP A 43 7.72 35.66 10.40
C ASP A 43 7.31 34.80 11.61
N ARG A 44 6.53 35.37 12.55
CA ARG A 44 5.92 34.63 13.67
C ARG A 44 4.95 33.56 13.16
N LYS A 45 4.04 33.88 12.23
CA LYS A 45 3.11 32.91 11.61
C LYS A 45 3.87 31.79 10.90
N ARG A 46 4.94 32.13 10.14
CA ARG A 46 5.82 31.14 9.48
C ARG A 46 6.48 30.23 10.52
N TRP A 47 7.10 30.79 11.56
CA TRP A 47 7.77 30.03 12.60
C TRP A 47 6.82 29.08 13.35
N ILE A 48 5.60 29.54 13.67
CA ILE A 48 4.56 28.68 14.26
C ILE A 48 4.19 27.53 13.30
N GLY A 49 4.01 27.82 12.01
CA GLY A 49 3.75 26.82 10.97
C GLY A 49 4.84 25.76 10.87
N GLU A 50 6.10 26.20 10.72
CA GLU A 50 7.27 25.31 10.64
C GLU A 50 7.42 24.43 11.90
N ARG A 51 7.18 25.00 13.08
CA ARG A 51 7.21 24.25 14.34
C ARG A 51 6.10 23.22 14.42
N ARG A 52 4.88 23.56 13.96
CA ARG A 52 3.74 22.64 13.86
C ARG A 52 4.05 21.50 12.89
N ASP A 53 4.62 21.80 11.72
CA ASP A 53 4.96 20.79 10.72
C ASP A 53 6.04 19.83 11.21
N LYS A 54 7.10 20.35 11.84
CA LYS A 54 8.14 19.54 12.50
C LYS A 54 7.53 18.62 13.58
N SER A 55 6.67 19.16 14.42
CA SER A 55 5.97 18.39 15.46
C SER A 55 5.07 17.29 14.87
N ASN A 56 4.29 17.63 13.84
CA ASN A 56 3.44 16.67 13.13
C ASN A 56 4.25 15.55 12.49
N LYS A 57 5.39 15.88 11.86
CA LYS A 57 6.29 14.88 11.26
C LYS A 57 6.84 13.93 12.33
N LYS A 58 7.33 14.47 13.45
CA LYS A 58 7.81 13.67 14.59
C LYS A 58 6.72 12.77 15.18
N ARG A 59 5.49 13.28 15.32
CA ARG A 59 4.34 12.49 15.79
C ARG A 59 4.00 11.35 14.82
N GLN A 60 4.07 11.60 13.52
CA GLN A 60 3.85 10.57 12.50
C GLN A 60 4.92 9.48 12.55
N GLU A 61 6.20 9.87 12.66
CA GLU A 61 7.34 8.94 12.80
C GLU A 61 7.20 8.08 14.06
N ASN A 62 6.94 8.70 15.22
CA ASN A 62 6.71 7.98 16.47
C ASN A 62 5.54 7.00 16.36
N GLY A 63 4.41 7.44 15.78
CA GLY A 63 3.26 6.57 15.56
C GLY A 63 3.54 5.41 14.60
N MET A 64 4.42 5.59 13.60
CA MET A 64 4.85 4.49 12.74
C MET A 64 5.73 3.48 13.47
N ASN A 65 6.65 3.95 14.32
CA ASN A 65 7.54 3.11 15.11
C ASN A 65 6.77 2.31 16.16
N GLU A 66 5.85 2.96 16.88
CA GLU A 66 4.94 2.29 17.83
C GLU A 66 4.12 1.21 17.11
N ARG A 67 3.59 1.53 15.92
CA ARG A 67 2.84 0.56 15.11
C ARG A 67 3.65 -0.65 14.71
N ARG A 68 4.93 -0.44 14.38
CA ARG A 68 5.86 -1.51 14.03
C ARG A 68 6.19 -2.36 15.25
N ALA A 69 6.47 -1.75 16.40
CA ALA A 69 6.80 -2.45 17.64
C ALA A 69 5.65 -3.36 18.11
N ILE A 70 4.43 -2.81 18.24
CA ILE A 70 3.25 -3.60 18.62
C ILE A 70 2.96 -4.71 17.61
N ARG A 71 3.17 -4.45 16.31
CA ARG A 71 3.02 -5.48 15.27
C ARG A 71 3.97 -6.65 15.49
N ILE A 72 5.26 -6.38 15.72
CA ILE A 72 6.27 -7.41 15.96
C ILE A 72 5.93 -8.19 17.23
N GLU A 73 5.62 -7.50 18.31
CA GLU A 73 5.26 -8.11 19.60
C GLU A 73 4.06 -9.07 19.49
N VAL A 74 2.98 -8.63 18.86
CA VAL A 74 1.78 -9.45 18.64
C VAL A 74 2.06 -10.66 17.74
N LEU A 75 2.80 -10.48 16.64
CA LEU A 75 3.16 -11.60 15.76
C LEU A 75 4.08 -12.59 16.47
N THR A 76 5.04 -12.10 17.25
CA THR A 76 5.97 -12.94 18.02
C THR A 76 5.21 -13.80 19.03
N HIS A 77 4.25 -13.21 19.75
CA HIS A 77 3.40 -13.94 20.69
C HIS A 77 2.63 -15.07 19.99
N TYR A 78 1.81 -14.74 18.98
CA TYR A 78 0.94 -15.72 18.32
C TYR A 78 1.66 -16.70 17.37
N SER A 79 2.96 -16.50 17.13
CA SER A 79 3.82 -17.46 16.41
C SER A 79 4.68 -18.31 17.35
N LYS A 80 4.44 -18.24 18.67
CA LYS A 80 5.22 -18.97 19.70
C LYS A 80 6.72 -18.69 19.58
N GLN A 81 7.09 -17.41 19.47
CA GLN A 81 8.47 -16.92 19.36
C GLN A 81 9.20 -17.24 18.03
N THR A 82 8.56 -17.93 17.08
CA THR A 82 9.20 -18.25 15.79
C THR A 82 9.19 -17.10 14.79
N LEU A 83 8.29 -16.12 15.00
CA LEU A 83 7.96 -15.06 14.06
C LEU A 83 7.68 -15.60 12.65
N GLY A 84 7.01 -16.75 12.57
CA GLY A 84 6.73 -17.45 11.33
C GLY A 84 5.24 -17.76 11.11
N CYS A 85 4.91 -18.08 9.87
CA CYS A 85 3.61 -18.64 9.50
C CYS A 85 3.45 -20.03 10.12
N ALA A 86 2.36 -20.23 10.88
CA ALA A 86 2.06 -21.51 11.54
C ALA A 86 1.86 -22.69 10.56
N PHE A 87 1.62 -22.42 9.27
CA PHE A 87 1.37 -23.45 8.26
C PHE A 87 2.60 -23.78 7.39
N CYS A 88 3.30 -22.76 6.88
CA CYS A 88 4.38 -22.97 5.90
C CYS A 88 5.75 -22.45 6.36
N GLY A 89 5.87 -21.92 7.58
CA GLY A 89 7.13 -21.42 8.11
C GLY A 89 7.63 -20.11 7.51
N GLU A 90 6.91 -19.46 6.59
CA GLU A 90 7.27 -18.13 6.05
C GLU A 90 7.60 -17.14 7.18
N GLN A 91 8.72 -16.42 7.09
CA GLN A 91 9.22 -15.54 8.16
C GLN A 91 9.28 -14.06 7.76
N GLU A 92 9.05 -13.73 6.48
CA GLU A 92 9.04 -12.33 6.05
C GLU A 92 7.89 -11.56 6.73
N LEU A 93 8.24 -10.62 7.60
CA LEU A 93 7.32 -9.91 8.51
C LEU A 93 6.14 -9.21 7.77
N GLU A 94 6.37 -8.80 6.54
CA GLU A 94 5.47 -8.13 5.63
C GLU A 94 4.39 -9.07 5.12
N PHE A 95 4.71 -10.37 5.00
CA PHE A 95 3.78 -11.40 4.58
C PHE A 95 2.91 -11.90 5.74
N LEU A 96 3.33 -11.71 6.99
CA LEU A 96 2.66 -12.25 8.18
C LEU A 96 1.45 -11.45 8.64
N SER A 97 0.38 -12.13 9.02
CA SER A 97 -0.89 -11.55 9.51
C SER A 97 -1.43 -12.39 10.66
N ILE A 98 -2.20 -11.73 11.52
CA ILE A 98 -3.10 -12.41 12.42
C ILE A 98 -4.28 -13.00 11.63
N ASP A 99 -4.53 -14.28 11.91
CA ASP A 99 -5.68 -15.06 11.46
C ASP A 99 -6.49 -15.55 12.67
N HIS A 100 -7.81 -15.64 12.50
CA HIS A 100 -8.72 -16.21 13.49
C HIS A 100 -8.77 -17.72 13.31
N ILE A 101 -8.43 -18.49 14.35
CA ILE A 101 -8.39 -19.96 14.29
C ILE A 101 -9.74 -20.52 13.84
N ASP A 102 -10.82 -20.10 14.51
CA ASP A 102 -12.21 -20.53 14.24
C ASP A 102 -12.91 -19.68 13.16
N GLY A 103 -12.15 -18.86 12.44
CA GLY A 103 -12.65 -17.94 11.44
C GLY A 103 -13.43 -16.74 12.01
N LYS A 104 -13.89 -15.87 11.11
CA LYS A 104 -14.51 -14.58 11.45
C LYS A 104 -15.98 -14.66 11.92
N LYS A 105 -16.55 -15.85 12.06
CA LYS A 105 -17.92 -15.98 12.59
C LYS A 105 -17.93 -15.96 14.12
N ASN A 106 -16.86 -16.44 14.75
CA ASN A 106 -16.72 -16.60 16.20
C ASN A 106 -15.74 -15.58 16.79
N ILE A 107 -15.77 -14.34 16.30
CA ILE A 107 -14.83 -13.31 16.74
C ILE A 107 -15.13 -12.87 18.17
N LYS A 108 -14.10 -12.88 19.02
CA LYS A 108 -14.16 -12.43 20.43
C LYS A 108 -13.94 -10.91 20.59
N HIS A 109 -13.65 -10.20 19.49
CA HIS A 109 -13.47 -8.75 19.47
C HIS A 109 -14.60 -8.07 18.68
N PRO A 110 -14.84 -6.75 18.86
CA PRO A 110 -15.82 -6.00 18.06
C PRO A 110 -15.68 -6.24 16.56
N LYS A 111 -16.79 -6.35 15.83
CA LYS A 111 -16.80 -6.76 14.40
C LYS A 111 -16.00 -5.84 13.48
N ASN A 112 -15.89 -4.56 13.82
CA ASN A 112 -15.22 -3.54 13.00
C ASN A 112 -13.73 -3.38 13.34
N LEU A 113 -13.19 -4.27 14.16
CA LEU A 113 -11.82 -4.17 14.65
C LEU A 113 -10.89 -4.92 13.68
N ASP A 114 -10.16 -4.17 12.87
CA ASP A 114 -9.22 -4.70 11.86
C ASP A 114 -7.89 -3.95 11.86
N GLY A 115 -6.97 -4.37 10.98
CA GLY A 115 -5.72 -3.65 10.73
C GLY A 115 -4.97 -3.31 12.00
N TRP A 116 -4.55 -2.05 12.16
CA TRP A 116 -3.84 -1.56 13.34
C TRP A 116 -4.63 -1.73 14.64
N HIS A 117 -5.94 -1.47 14.60
CA HIS A 117 -6.77 -1.54 15.79
C HIS A 117 -6.77 -2.94 16.38
N LEU A 118 -6.77 -3.98 15.53
CA LEU A 118 -6.74 -5.37 15.99
C LEU A 118 -5.47 -5.68 16.79
N TYR A 119 -4.31 -5.29 16.28
CA TYR A 119 -3.04 -5.52 16.95
C TYR A 119 -2.99 -4.80 18.30
N PHE A 120 -3.42 -3.54 18.33
CA PHE A 120 -3.52 -2.77 19.56
C PHE A 120 -4.49 -3.41 20.57
N TRP A 121 -5.65 -3.89 20.11
CA TRP A 121 -6.63 -4.57 20.96
C TRP A 121 -6.08 -5.87 21.54
N LEU A 122 -5.39 -6.68 20.74
CA LEU A 122 -4.78 -7.95 21.18
C LEU A 122 -3.78 -7.70 22.31
N LYS A 123 -2.89 -6.72 22.13
CA LYS A 123 -1.93 -6.32 23.18
C LYS A 123 -2.65 -5.84 24.44
N ARG A 124 -3.65 -4.95 24.31
CA ARG A 124 -4.40 -4.40 25.44
C ARG A 124 -5.21 -5.46 26.21
N LYS A 125 -5.59 -6.55 25.54
CA LYS A 125 -6.30 -7.69 26.16
C LYS A 125 -5.36 -8.80 26.63
N ASN A 126 -4.07 -8.52 26.73
CA ASN A 126 -3.05 -9.47 27.18
C ASN A 126 -3.04 -10.77 26.34
N PHE A 127 -3.13 -10.61 25.01
CA PHE A 127 -3.01 -11.68 24.02
C PHE A 127 -4.01 -12.84 24.23
N PRO A 128 -5.32 -12.61 24.07
CA PRO A 128 -6.31 -13.67 24.23
C PRO A 128 -6.11 -14.81 23.21
N GLU A 129 -6.52 -16.03 23.56
CA GLU A 129 -6.48 -17.18 22.65
C GLU A 129 -7.44 -17.03 21.44
N GLY A 130 -7.27 -17.91 20.44
CA GLY A 130 -8.11 -17.98 19.24
C GLY A 130 -7.49 -17.32 18.00
N TYR A 131 -6.21 -16.95 18.06
CA TYR A 131 -5.48 -16.33 16.96
C TYR A 131 -4.21 -17.11 16.64
N GLN A 132 -3.80 -17.05 15.38
CA GLN A 132 -2.55 -17.63 14.88
C GLN A 132 -1.89 -16.67 13.89
N VAL A 133 -0.59 -16.86 13.63
CA VAL A 133 0.11 -16.13 12.58
C VAL A 133 0.10 -16.94 11.28
N LEU A 134 -0.38 -16.36 10.20
CA LEU A 134 -0.30 -16.92 8.86
C LEU A 134 0.29 -15.90 7.87
N CYS A 135 1.04 -16.38 6.89
CA CYS A 135 1.34 -15.57 5.72
C CYS A 135 0.06 -15.30 4.90
N ARG A 136 0.03 -14.25 4.06
CA ARG A 136 -1.16 -13.91 3.27
C ARG A 136 -1.59 -15.04 2.34
N ASN A 137 -0.64 -15.77 1.76
CA ASN A 137 -0.93 -16.93 0.92
C ASN A 137 -1.68 -18.03 1.70
N CYS A 138 -1.17 -18.45 2.86
CA CYS A 138 -1.80 -19.45 3.71
C CYS A 138 -3.16 -18.98 4.25
N ASN A 139 -3.29 -17.71 4.63
CA ASN A 139 -4.56 -17.14 5.07
C ASN A 139 -5.62 -17.17 3.94
N LEU A 140 -5.24 -16.79 2.71
CA LEU A 140 -6.12 -16.90 1.54
C LEU A 140 -6.54 -18.35 1.26
N SER A 141 -5.61 -19.29 1.35
CA SER A 141 -5.90 -20.71 1.15
C SER A 141 -6.83 -21.26 2.23
N LYS A 142 -6.60 -20.94 3.51
CA LYS A 142 -7.49 -21.30 4.61
C LYS A 142 -8.90 -20.75 4.39
N ALA A 143 -9.02 -19.48 3.99
CA ALA A 143 -10.31 -18.86 3.68
C ALA A 143 -11.02 -19.53 2.50
N TYR A 144 -10.28 -20.04 1.51
CA TYR A 144 -10.84 -20.85 0.43
C TYR A 144 -11.34 -22.20 0.94
N MET A 145 -10.51 -22.93 1.70
CA MET A 145 -10.86 -24.24 2.26
C MET A 145 -12.10 -24.17 3.16
N ASN A 146 -12.18 -23.17 4.03
CA ASN A 146 -13.32 -22.94 4.91
C ASN A 146 -14.63 -22.63 4.14
N LYS A 147 -14.53 -22.07 2.93
CA LYS A 147 -15.72 -21.87 2.08
C LYS A 147 -16.17 -23.17 1.44
N VAL A 148 -15.21 -24.00 1.00
CA VAL A 148 -15.49 -25.25 0.28
C VAL A 148 -16.33 -26.21 1.11
N THR A 149 -16.09 -26.28 2.43
CA THR A 149 -16.82 -27.15 3.35
C THR A 149 -18.30 -26.81 3.52
N THR A 150 -18.71 -25.59 3.16
CA THR A 150 -20.09 -25.11 3.32
C THR A 150 -20.80 -24.85 1.99
N LEU A 151 -20.27 -25.34 0.87
CA LEU A 151 -20.87 -25.08 -0.45
C LEU A 151 -22.10 -25.97 -0.69
N SER A 152 -23.16 -25.36 -1.21
CA SER A 152 -24.35 -26.07 -1.69
C SER A 152 -23.98 -27.16 -2.72
N LEU A 153 -24.50 -28.36 -2.53
CA LEU A 153 -24.29 -29.53 -3.40
C LEU A 153 -25.26 -29.60 -4.59
N GLU A 154 -26.14 -28.60 -4.75
CA GLU A 154 -27.04 -28.48 -5.89
C GLU A 154 -26.27 -28.52 -7.22
N PRO A 155 -26.69 -29.34 -8.21
CA PRO A 155 -25.98 -29.48 -9.49
C PRO A 155 -25.71 -28.15 -10.20
N LYS A 156 -26.69 -27.23 -10.19
CA LYS A 156 -26.55 -25.88 -10.75
C LYS A 156 -25.43 -25.07 -10.09
N ASN A 157 -25.26 -25.20 -8.77
CA ASN A 157 -24.23 -24.51 -8.01
C ASN A 157 -22.85 -25.14 -8.23
N ILE A 158 -22.78 -26.46 -8.38
CA ILE A 158 -21.55 -27.18 -8.77
C ILE A 158 -21.10 -26.70 -10.15
N LEU A 159 -22.01 -26.66 -11.13
CA LEU A 159 -21.72 -26.24 -12.49
C LEU A 159 -21.27 -24.76 -12.54
N ALA A 160 -21.96 -23.88 -11.81
CA ALA A 160 -21.56 -22.47 -11.70
C ALA A 160 -20.13 -22.33 -11.14
N ARG A 161 -19.77 -23.08 -10.09
CA ARG A 161 -18.41 -23.08 -9.52
C ARG A 161 -17.37 -23.61 -10.50
N LYS A 162 -17.67 -24.67 -11.25
CA LYS A 162 -16.80 -25.18 -12.32
C LYS A 162 -16.57 -24.10 -13.39
N ARG A 163 -17.63 -23.40 -13.82
CA ARG A 163 -17.54 -22.29 -14.80
C ARG A 163 -16.67 -21.15 -14.29
N LEU A 164 -16.87 -20.72 -13.05
CA LEU A 164 -16.10 -19.63 -12.45
C LEU A 164 -14.63 -19.99 -12.23
N LYS A 165 -14.33 -21.24 -11.85
CA LYS A 165 -12.95 -21.75 -11.77
C LYS A 165 -12.27 -21.74 -13.13
N LYS A 166 -12.96 -22.18 -14.19
CA LYS A 166 -12.44 -22.11 -15.58
C LYS A 166 -12.15 -20.67 -15.99
N LEU A 167 -13.09 -19.74 -15.75
CA LEU A 167 -12.88 -18.32 -16.04
C LEU A 167 -11.66 -17.75 -15.30
N LYS A 168 -11.49 -18.08 -14.01
CA LYS A 168 -10.31 -17.66 -13.24
C LYS A 168 -9.00 -18.17 -13.87
N ILE A 169 -8.95 -19.46 -14.22
CA ILE A 169 -7.76 -20.08 -14.84
C ILE A 169 -7.46 -19.40 -16.16
N GLU A 170 -8.44 -19.25 -17.04
CA GLU A 170 -8.30 -18.61 -18.35
C GLU A 170 -7.73 -17.18 -18.23
N VAL A 171 -8.35 -16.35 -17.38
CA VAL A 171 -7.89 -14.96 -17.17
C VAL A 171 -6.48 -14.96 -16.58
N PHE A 172 -6.18 -15.81 -15.61
CA PHE A 172 -4.87 -15.80 -14.96
C PHE A 172 -3.77 -16.31 -15.90
N SER A 173 -4.08 -17.31 -16.73
CA SER A 173 -3.17 -17.80 -17.75
C SER A 173 -2.84 -16.73 -18.78
N TYR A 174 -3.83 -15.96 -19.24
CA TYR A 174 -3.60 -14.84 -20.15
C TYR A 174 -2.56 -13.86 -19.58
N TYR A 175 -2.80 -13.35 -18.36
CA TYR A 175 -1.89 -12.36 -17.74
C TYR A 175 -0.56 -12.97 -17.26
N SER A 176 -0.49 -14.29 -17.09
CA SER A 176 0.78 -14.99 -16.80
C SER A 176 1.57 -15.31 -18.06
N LYS A 177 0.93 -15.24 -19.25
CA LYS A 177 1.43 -15.75 -20.54
C LYS A 177 1.85 -17.23 -20.49
N ASP A 178 1.24 -17.99 -19.59
CA ASP A 178 1.64 -19.36 -19.22
C ASP A 178 0.57 -19.99 -18.30
N VAL A 179 0.90 -21.09 -17.63
CA VAL A 179 0.20 -21.56 -16.43
C VAL A 179 0.05 -20.41 -15.40
N PRO A 180 -1.08 -20.33 -14.67
CA PRO A 180 -1.30 -19.27 -13.69
C PRO A 180 -0.17 -19.20 -12.67
N LYS A 181 0.57 -18.09 -12.64
CA LYS A 181 1.68 -17.89 -11.70
C LYS A 181 1.82 -16.44 -11.29
N CYS A 182 2.44 -16.23 -10.14
CA CYS A 182 2.78 -14.90 -9.66
C CYS A 182 3.88 -14.29 -10.53
N SER A 183 3.64 -13.10 -11.09
CA SER A 183 4.62 -12.35 -11.90
C SER A 183 5.87 -11.94 -11.11
N CYS A 184 5.82 -11.97 -9.77
CA CYS A 184 6.92 -11.58 -8.91
C CYS A 184 7.80 -12.76 -8.48
N CYS A 185 7.21 -13.86 -8.00
CA CYS A 185 7.95 -14.96 -7.38
C CYS A 185 7.67 -16.35 -7.99
N GLY A 186 6.89 -16.42 -9.08
CA GLY A 186 6.65 -17.67 -9.80
C GLY A 186 5.76 -18.70 -9.13
N ILE A 187 5.33 -18.49 -7.88
CA ILE A 187 4.40 -19.41 -7.19
C ILE A 187 3.11 -19.59 -8.01
N TYR A 188 2.64 -20.83 -8.16
CA TYR A 188 1.62 -21.21 -9.14
C TYR A 188 0.35 -21.80 -8.53
N GLN A 189 0.29 -21.98 -7.20
CA GLN A 189 -0.90 -22.47 -6.52
C GLN A 189 -2.04 -21.47 -6.69
N LEU A 190 -3.08 -21.86 -7.45
CA LEU A 190 -4.19 -20.99 -7.86
C LEU A 190 -4.91 -20.28 -6.69
N ASN A 191 -4.92 -20.89 -5.49
CA ASN A 191 -5.54 -20.34 -4.29
C ASN A 191 -4.69 -19.25 -3.59
N PHE A 192 -3.42 -19.14 -3.94
CA PHE A 192 -2.56 -18.02 -3.52
C PHE A 192 -2.66 -16.83 -4.46
N LEU A 193 -3.09 -17.04 -5.71
CA LEU A 193 -3.07 -16.03 -6.75
C LEU A 193 -4.28 -15.08 -6.71
N THR A 194 -3.99 -13.82 -6.97
CA THR A 194 -4.90 -12.67 -7.00
C THR A 194 -4.62 -11.78 -8.21
N MET A 195 -5.62 -11.03 -8.66
CA MET A 195 -5.45 -10.02 -9.70
C MET A 195 -5.06 -8.68 -9.08
N ASP A 196 -3.95 -8.11 -9.54
CA ASP A 196 -3.41 -6.83 -9.11
C ASP A 196 -3.52 -5.78 -10.22
N HIS A 197 -3.74 -4.53 -9.83
CA HIS A 197 -3.73 -3.37 -10.70
C HIS A 197 -2.29 -2.81 -10.75
N ILE A 198 -1.62 -2.84 -11.90
CA ILE A 198 -0.21 -2.46 -12.05
C ILE A 198 0.04 -1.06 -11.47
N HIS A 199 -0.80 -0.09 -11.83
CA HIS A 199 -0.70 1.32 -11.41
C HIS A 199 -1.56 1.64 -10.18
N GLY A 200 -2.12 0.63 -9.51
CA GLY A 200 -3.15 0.79 -8.50
C GLY A 200 -4.49 1.20 -9.11
N ARG A 201 -5.46 1.55 -8.26
CA ARG A 201 -6.86 1.75 -8.65
C ARG A 201 -7.24 3.22 -8.88
N LYS A 202 -6.25 4.10 -8.99
CA LYS A 202 -6.47 5.54 -9.17
C LYS A 202 -6.87 5.90 -10.60
N ILE A 203 -6.48 5.06 -11.56
CA ILE A 203 -6.86 5.19 -12.96
C ILE A 203 -8.14 4.38 -13.14
N ASP A 204 -9.20 5.03 -13.59
CA ASP A 204 -10.45 4.35 -13.90
C ASP A 204 -10.43 3.86 -15.34
N ASP A 205 -10.14 2.57 -15.50
CA ASP A 205 -10.18 1.83 -16.75
C ASP A 205 -11.47 1.00 -16.91
N GLY A 206 -12.48 1.26 -16.06
CA GLY A 206 -13.71 0.47 -15.96
C GLY A 206 -13.60 -0.76 -15.04
N GLY A 207 -12.39 -1.25 -14.76
CA GLY A 207 -12.12 -2.38 -13.86
C GLY A 207 -11.63 -1.98 -12.46
N SER A 208 -11.27 -0.71 -12.26
CA SER A 208 -10.74 -0.14 -11.01
C SER A 208 -11.58 -0.45 -9.75
N LYS A 209 -12.92 -0.51 -9.89
CA LYS A 209 -13.88 -0.81 -8.82
C LYS A 209 -14.26 -2.30 -8.73
N LEU A 210 -14.03 -3.08 -9.78
CA LEU A 210 -14.46 -4.48 -9.87
C LEU A 210 -13.55 -5.43 -9.07
N ARG A 211 -14.12 -6.50 -8.51
CA ARG A 211 -13.40 -7.52 -7.74
C ARG A 211 -13.86 -8.92 -8.13
N GLY A 212 -13.00 -9.92 -7.90
CA GLY A 212 -13.34 -11.33 -8.08
C GLY A 212 -13.90 -11.65 -9.47
N ASN A 213 -15.02 -12.38 -9.52
CA ASN A 213 -15.60 -12.86 -10.77
C ASN A 213 -16.12 -11.73 -11.68
N ALA A 214 -16.58 -10.61 -11.11
CA ALA A 214 -16.99 -9.45 -11.90
C ALA A 214 -15.80 -8.86 -12.64
N LEU A 215 -14.65 -8.73 -11.97
CA LEU A 215 -13.41 -8.30 -12.60
C LEU A 215 -12.97 -9.29 -13.69
N TYR A 216 -12.98 -10.59 -13.42
CA TYR A 216 -12.55 -11.59 -14.42
C TYR A 216 -13.44 -11.58 -15.66
N THR A 217 -14.75 -11.38 -15.47
CA THR A 217 -15.71 -11.26 -16.57
C THR A 217 -15.43 -10.00 -17.40
N PHE A 218 -15.19 -8.87 -16.74
CA PHE A 218 -14.80 -7.62 -17.39
C PHE A 218 -13.51 -7.80 -18.21
N LEU A 219 -12.44 -8.33 -17.60
CA LEU A 219 -11.15 -8.52 -18.27
C LEU A 219 -11.30 -9.37 -19.55
N LYS A 220 -12.08 -10.45 -19.49
CA LYS A 220 -12.38 -11.27 -20.67
C LYS A 220 -13.16 -10.49 -21.74
N LYS A 221 -14.23 -9.79 -21.35
CA LYS A 221 -15.10 -9.06 -22.30
C LYS A 221 -14.42 -7.85 -22.94
N SER A 222 -13.48 -7.23 -22.23
CA SER A 222 -12.73 -6.07 -22.71
C SER A 222 -11.47 -6.45 -23.51
N GLY A 223 -11.31 -7.71 -23.92
CA GLY A 223 -10.16 -8.14 -24.72
C GLY A 223 -8.84 -8.17 -23.95
N TYR A 224 -8.89 -8.37 -22.63
CA TYR A 224 -7.75 -8.43 -21.71
C TYR A 224 -6.85 -7.18 -21.75
N PRO A 225 -7.36 -6.02 -21.27
CA PRO A 225 -6.61 -4.77 -21.31
C PRO A 225 -5.31 -4.85 -20.52
N SER A 226 -4.32 -4.05 -20.93
CA SER A 226 -3.10 -3.83 -20.15
C SER A 226 -3.41 -3.18 -18.79
N GLY A 227 -2.44 -3.15 -17.87
CA GLY A 227 -2.61 -2.53 -16.54
C GLY A 227 -2.95 -3.52 -15.42
N TYR A 228 -2.98 -4.82 -15.72
CA TYR A 228 -3.26 -5.91 -14.77
C TYR A 228 -2.10 -6.90 -14.71
N GLN A 229 -1.91 -7.53 -13.55
CA GLN A 229 -0.94 -8.61 -13.37
C GLN A 229 -1.41 -9.63 -12.33
N VAL A 230 -0.96 -10.88 -12.46
CA VAL A 230 -1.22 -11.93 -11.46
C VAL A 230 -0.15 -11.88 -10.38
N LEU A 231 -0.56 -11.70 -9.12
CA LEU A 231 0.32 -11.77 -7.96
C LEU A 231 -0.22 -12.74 -6.92
N CYS A 232 0.68 -13.42 -6.19
CA CYS A 232 0.27 -14.11 -4.97
C CYS A 232 -0.12 -13.11 -3.87
N GLY A 233 -0.89 -13.55 -2.87
CA GLY A 233 -1.33 -12.73 -1.76
C GLY A 233 -0.19 -12.03 -1.00
N ASN A 234 0.94 -12.72 -0.81
CA ASN A 234 2.14 -12.15 -0.19
C ASN A 234 2.68 -10.97 -1.02
N CYS A 235 2.91 -11.18 -2.33
CA CYS A 235 3.46 -10.17 -3.22
C CYS A 235 2.51 -8.99 -3.47
N ASN A 236 1.21 -9.26 -3.62
CA ASN A 236 0.20 -8.22 -3.79
C ASN A 236 0.15 -7.29 -2.57
N TYR A 237 0.13 -7.87 -1.37
CA TYR A 237 0.15 -7.09 -0.12
C TYR A 237 1.44 -6.27 0.04
N SER A 238 2.58 -6.87 -0.29
CA SER A 238 3.88 -6.20 -0.19
C SER A 238 4.02 -5.03 -1.17
N LYS A 239 3.46 -5.16 -2.38
CA LYS A 239 3.42 -4.08 -3.38
C LYS A 239 2.55 -2.89 -2.94
N ASP A 240 1.42 -3.14 -2.30
CA ASP A 240 0.51 -2.08 -1.81
C ASP A 240 1.13 -1.27 -0.66
N ALA A 241 2.16 -1.80 0.01
CA ALA A 241 2.92 -1.12 1.05
C ALA A 241 3.85 0.00 0.51
N LYS A 242 3.40 0.79 -0.48
CA LYS A 242 4.13 1.90 -1.13
C LYS A 242 4.74 2.89 -0.14
N LYS A 243 4.07 3.14 1.00
CA LYS A 243 4.57 4.04 2.07
C LYS A 243 5.69 3.44 2.93
N LYS A 244 5.86 2.12 2.94
CA LYS A 244 6.84 1.44 3.79
C LYS A 244 8.07 0.96 3.02
N PHE A 245 7.93 0.59 1.74
CA PHE A 245 8.99 -0.07 0.97
C PHE A 245 9.10 0.39 -0.48
N LEU A 246 8.69 1.63 -0.78
CA LEU A 246 8.72 2.20 -2.14
C LEU A 246 7.93 1.39 -3.19
N GLY A 247 7.06 0.46 -2.76
CA GLY A 247 6.32 -0.44 -3.65
C GLY A 247 7.10 -1.67 -4.12
N ILE A 248 8.29 -1.92 -3.55
CA ILE A 248 9.11 -3.09 -3.85
C ILE A 248 8.65 -4.26 -2.97
N CYS A 249 8.26 -5.36 -3.62
CA CYS A 249 7.93 -6.62 -2.96
C CYS A 249 9.13 -7.15 -2.17
N ALA A 250 8.89 -7.71 -0.98
CA ALA A 250 9.93 -8.29 -0.14
C ALA A 250 10.84 -9.30 -0.87
N HIS A 251 10.29 -10.14 -1.76
CA HIS A 251 11.09 -11.06 -2.60
C HIS A 251 12.09 -10.36 -3.55
N LYS A 252 11.96 -9.04 -3.75
CA LYS A 252 12.82 -8.24 -4.64
C LYS A 252 13.71 -7.25 -3.88
N ARG A 253 13.82 -7.36 -2.54
CA ARG A 253 14.62 -6.46 -1.69
C ARG A 253 16.03 -6.99 -1.39
N GLN A 254 16.51 -7.96 -2.15
CA GLN A 254 17.89 -8.44 -2.06
C GLN A 254 18.85 -7.40 -2.61
#